data_AF-W0DSV3-F1
#
_entry.id   AF-W0DSV3-F1
#
_cell.length_a   1.000
_cell.length_b   1.000
_cell.length_c   1.000
_cell.angle_alpha   90.00
_cell.angle_beta   90.00
_cell.angle_gamma   90.00
#
_symmetry.space_group_name_H-M   'P 1'
#
loop_
_entity.id
_entity.type
_entity.pdbx_description
1 polymer ?
#
loop_
_entity_poly.entity_id
_entity_poly.type
_entity_poly.pdbx_seq_one_letter_code
_entity_poly.pdbx_strand_id
1 'polypeptide(L)'
;MNLRLREITREDLPLIEQWLHADHVRGAWGDPIPNLVLLSEPAADGAWRAIIEADGRDVGVVLWQHLSRDELDAAGLSDIPTTVRGLLNQ
;
A
#
# COMPACT_ATOMS: atom_id res chain seq x y z
N MET A 1 -15.00 15.71 3.03
CA MET A 1 -13.77 14.90 3.16
C MET A 1 -13.29 14.57 1.76
N ASN A 2 -12.20 15.20 1.34
CA ASN A 2 -11.53 14.90 0.09
C ASN A 2 -10.43 13.87 0.38
N LEU A 3 -10.48 12.72 -0.28
CA LEU A 3 -9.48 11.67 -0.14
C LEU A 3 -8.83 11.43 -1.51
N ARG A 4 -7.50 11.36 -1.53
CA ARG A 4 -6.73 11.08 -2.74
C ARG A 4 -5.63 10.08 -2.45
N LEU A 5 -5.28 9.31 -3.48
CA LEU A 5 -4.07 8.52 -3.51
C LEU A 5 -3.10 9.22 -4.44
N ARG A 6 -1.95 9.63 -3.90
CA ARG A 6 -0.85 10.20 -4.70
C ARG A 6 0.33 9.25 -4.71
N GLU A 7 1.10 9.31 -5.78
CA GLU A 7 2.33 8.52 -5.90
C GLU A 7 3.30 8.85 -4.77
N ILE A 8 4.01 7.82 -4.29
CA ILE A 8 5.11 7.98 -3.34
C ILE A 8 6.35 8.39 -4.12
N THR A 9 6.95 9.50 -3.71
CA THR A 9 8.22 10.01 -4.23
C THR A 9 9.33 9.83 -3.19
N ARG A 10 10.59 10.05 -3.60
CA ARG A 10 11.73 10.01 -2.65
C ARG A 10 11.63 11.08 -1.57
N GLU A 11 10.94 12.19 -1.83
CA GLU A 11 10.76 13.30 -0.89
C GLU A 11 9.84 12.91 0.28
N ASP A 12 9.04 11.86 0.12
CA ASP A 12 8.11 11.38 1.14
C ASP A 12 8.78 10.47 2.18
N LEU A 13 9.95 9.90 1.86
CA LEU A 13 10.63 8.91 2.70
C LEU A 13 10.88 9.40 4.13
N PRO A 14 11.35 10.64 4.39
CA PRO A 14 11.54 11.14 5.75
C PRO A 14 10.24 11.25 6.57
N LEU A 15 9.11 11.54 5.92
CA LEU A 15 7.80 11.57 6.58
C LEU A 15 7.33 10.15 6.91
N ILE A 16 7.51 9.23 5.96
CA ILE A 16 7.16 7.81 6.16
C ILE A 16 8.02 7.17 7.26
N GLU A 17 9.31 7.48 7.32
CA GLU A 17 10.20 7.05 8.40
C GLU A 17 9.67 7.50 9.76
N GLN A 18 9.30 8.77 9.90
CA GLN A 18 8.69 9.28 11.13
C GLN A 18 7.42 8.49 11.52
N TRP A 19 6.56 8.17 10.55
CA TRP A 19 5.37 7.35 10.83
C TRP A 19 5.72 5.94 11.27
N LEU A 20 6.63 5.25 10.55
CA LEU A 20 7.03 3.88 10.89
C LEU A 20 7.65 3.80 12.30
N HIS A 21 8.32 4.86 12.76
CA HIS A 21 8.88 4.94 14.10
C HIS A 21 7.85 5.25 15.20
N ALA A 22 6.63 5.71 14.87
CA ALA A 22 5.61 5.97 15.87
C ALA A 22 5.06 4.66 16.46
N ASP A 23 4.96 4.56 17.78
CA ASP A 23 4.62 3.31 18.50
C ASP A 23 3.36 2.61 17.98
N HIS A 24 2.32 3.39 17.68
CA HIS A 24 1.04 2.87 17.20
C HIS A 24 1.11 2.33 15.75
N VAL A 25 2.01 2.86 14.93
CA VAL A 25 2.27 2.36 13.57
C VAL A 25 3.20 1.16 13.63
N ARG A 26 4.30 1.27 14.39
CA ARG A 26 5.28 0.21 14.61
C ARG A 26 4.63 -1.08 15.15
N GLY A 27 3.66 -0.94 16.05
CA GLY A 27 2.90 -2.08 16.58
C GLY A 27 2.16 -2.88 15.52
N ALA A 28 1.77 -2.26 14.41
CA ALA A 28 1.06 -2.90 13.30
C ALA A 28 1.98 -3.27 12.11
N TRP A 29 2.97 -2.42 11.81
CA TRP A 29 3.85 -2.56 10.65
C TRP A 29 5.18 -3.27 10.93
N GLY A 30 5.53 -3.46 12.21
CA GLY A 30 6.77 -4.12 12.62
C GLY A 30 7.98 -3.21 12.54
N ASP A 31 9.11 -3.77 12.10
CA ASP A 31 10.39 -3.05 12.02
C ASP A 31 10.36 -1.96 10.93
N PRO A 32 10.72 -0.69 11.24
CA PRO A 32 10.81 0.37 10.24
C PRO A 32 11.81 0.11 9.11
N ILE A 33 12.94 -0.55 9.40
CA ILE A 33 14.06 -0.64 8.44
C ILE A 33 13.67 -1.41 7.16
N PRO A 34 13.09 -2.63 7.21
CA PRO A 34 12.68 -3.34 6.01
C PRO A 34 11.59 -2.60 5.21
N ASN A 35 10.68 -1.91 5.91
CA ASN A 35 9.61 -1.14 5.28
C ASN A 35 10.15 0.08 4.52
N LEU A 36 11.17 0.76 5.06
CA LEU A 36 11.83 1.86 4.36
C LEU A 36 12.56 1.39 3.10
N VAL A 37 13.26 0.25 3.16
CA VAL A 37 13.91 -0.36 1.99
C VAL A 37 12.86 -0.70 0.92
N LEU A 38 11.76 -1.34 1.33
CA LEU A 38 10.65 -1.66 0.42
C LEU A 38 10.09 -0.41 -0.26
N LEU A 39 9.94 0.68 0.48
CA LEU A 39 9.36 1.94 -0.02
C LEU A 39 10.34 2.81 -0.82
N SER A 40 11.65 2.59 -0.69
CA SER A 40 12.67 3.30 -1.47
C SER A 40 12.92 2.72 -2.87
N GLU A 41 12.64 1.43 -3.06
CA GLU A 41 12.79 0.73 -4.34
C GLU A 41 11.55 0.90 -5.21
N PRO A 42 11.64 0.82 -6.55
CA PRO A 42 10.45 0.78 -7.41
C PRO A 42 9.48 -0.34 -7.00
N ALA A 43 8.17 -0.09 -7.13
CA ALA A 43 7.18 -1.14 -6.88
C ALA A 43 7.39 -2.30 -7.87
N ALA A 44 7.30 -3.54 -7.37
CA ALA A 44 7.33 -4.72 -8.22
C ALA A 44 6.12 -4.75 -9.17
N ASP A 45 6.24 -5.47 -10.29
CA ASP A 45 5.12 -5.67 -11.21
C ASP A 45 3.91 -6.25 -10.48
N GLY A 46 2.73 -5.66 -10.71
CA GLY A 46 1.48 -6.06 -10.01
C GLY A 46 1.38 -5.58 -8.56
N ALA A 47 2.35 -4.79 -8.07
CA ALA A 47 2.28 -4.12 -6.77
C ALA A 47 2.17 -2.61 -6.95
N TRP A 48 1.39 -1.98 -6.08
CA TRP A 48 1.20 -0.54 -6.04
C TRP A 48 1.29 -0.03 -4.61
N ARG A 49 1.57 1.27 -4.52
CA ARG A 49 1.65 1.99 -3.27
C ARG A 49 1.33 3.46 -3.48
N ALA A 50 0.80 4.10 -2.46
CA ALA A 50 0.45 5.51 -2.49
C ALA A 50 0.52 6.15 -1.10
N ILE A 51 0.75 7.45 -1.07
CA ILE A 51 0.38 8.28 0.08
C ILE A 51 -1.13 8.50 0.05
N ILE A 52 -1.77 8.32 1.21
CA ILE A 52 -3.14 8.71 1.46
C ILE A 52 -3.13 10.19 1.84
N GLU A 53 -3.75 11.03 1.02
CA GLU A 53 -3.98 12.44 1.31
C GLU A 53 -5.44 12.64 1.72
N ALA A 54 -5.67 13.27 2.88
CA ALA A 54 -6.98 13.64 3.39
C ALA A 54 -7.04 15.15 3.62
N ASP A 55 -7.96 15.82 2.92
CA ASP A 55 -8.16 17.28 3.00
C ASP A 55 -6.85 18.08 2.86
N GLY A 56 -5.99 17.66 1.92
CA GLY A 56 -4.69 18.30 1.62
C GLY A 56 -3.56 17.97 2.60
N ARG A 57 -3.76 16.98 3.49
CA ARG A 57 -2.74 16.49 4.42
C ARG A 57 -2.40 15.05 4.12
N ASP A 58 -1.12 14.74 4.07
CA ASP A 58 -0.64 13.36 4.02
C ASP A 58 -0.90 12.69 5.37
N VAL A 59 -1.64 11.58 5.38
CA VAL A 59 -2.11 10.91 6.61
C VAL A 59 -1.71 9.44 6.72
N GLY A 60 -1.15 8.85 5.67
CA GLY A 60 -0.66 7.48 5.74
C GLY A 60 -0.15 6.93 4.42
N VAL A 61 0.23 5.66 4.45
CA VAL A 61 0.69 4.88 3.30
C VAL A 61 -0.23 3.69 3.11
N VAL A 62 -0.57 3.37 1.87
CA VAL A 62 -1.26 2.13 1.51
C VAL A 62 -0.46 1.39 0.45
N LEU A 63 -0.35 0.06 0.61
CA LEU A 63 0.21 -0.86 -0.36
C LEU A 63 -0.88 -1.85 -0.75
N TRP A 64 -0.96 -2.17 -2.04
CA TRP A 64 -1.89 -3.19 -2.54
C TRP A 64 -1.28 -3.90 -3.74
N GLN A 65 -1.73 -5.12 -3.99
CA GLN A 65 -1.22 -5.96 -5.05
C GLN A 65 -2.37 -6.62 -5.81
N HIS A 66 -2.15 -6.89 -7.09
CA HIS A 66 -3.01 -7.72 -7.90
C HIS A 66 -2.35 -9.08 -8.01
N LEU A 67 -2.81 -10.01 -7.20
CA LEU A 67 -2.34 -11.39 -7.23
C LEU A 67 -2.91 -12.11 -8.45
N SER A 68 -2.06 -12.86 -9.13
CA SER A 68 -2.45 -13.77 -10.20
C SER A 68 -3.32 -14.92 -9.67
N ARG A 69 -3.99 -15.64 -10.59
CA ARG A 69 -4.76 -16.85 -10.23
C ARG A 69 -3.88 -17.88 -9.54
N ASP A 70 -2.69 -18.13 -10.09
CA ASP A 70 -1.76 -19.14 -9.58
C ASP A 70 -1.28 -18.80 -8.16
N GLU A 71 -1.02 -17.52 -7.86
CA GLU A 71 -0.63 -17.07 -6.52
C GLU A 71 -1.77 -17.23 -5.51
N LEU A 72 -3.00 -16.87 -5.90
CA LEU A 72 -4.18 -17.07 -5.06
C LEU A 72 -4.43 -18.56 -4.78
N ASP A 73 -4.25 -19.42 -5.78
CA ASP A 73 -4.41 -20.88 -5.61
C ASP A 73 -3.33 -21.47 -4.72
N ALA A 74 -2.08 -21.06 -4.89
CA ALA A 74 -0.97 -21.46 -4.02
C ALA A 74 -1.21 -21.04 -2.55
N ALA A 75 -1.90 -19.92 -2.34
CA ALA A 75 -2.32 -19.45 -1.01
C ALA A 75 -3.60 -20.14 -0.47
N GLY A 76 -4.21 -21.05 -1.23
CA GLY A 76 -5.46 -21.72 -0.85
C GLY A 76 -6.70 -20.84 -0.96
N LEU A 77 -6.62 -19.74 -1.72
CA LEU A 77 -7.69 -18.76 -1.92
C LEU A 77 -8.42 -18.98 -3.24
N SER A 78 -8.79 -20.23 -3.54
CA SER A 78 -9.45 -20.64 -4.79
C SER A 78 -10.78 -19.91 -5.04
N ASP A 79 -11.47 -19.53 -3.96
CA ASP A 79 -12.83 -18.97 -4.03
C ASP A 79 -12.82 -17.45 -4.30
N ILE A 80 -11.66 -16.80 -4.23
CA ILE A 80 -11.53 -15.36 -4.52
C ILE A 80 -11.52 -15.17 -6.04
N PRO A 81 -12.45 -14.41 -6.63
CA PRO A 81 -12.44 -14.13 -8.08
C PRO A 81 -11.21 -13.32 -8.49
N THR A 82 -10.63 -13.62 -9.65
CA THR A 82 -9.50 -12.86 -10.21
C THR A 82 -9.91 -11.55 -10.87
N THR A 83 -11.21 -11.28 -10.99
CA THR A 83 -11.75 -10.01 -11.48
C THR A 83 -12.94 -9.58 -10.63
N VAL A 84 -12.95 -8.32 -10.21
CA VAL A 84 -14.13 -7.67 -9.63
C VAL A 84 -15.01 -7.20 -10.78
N ARG A 85 -15.86 -8.08 -11.33
CA ARG A 85 -16.96 -7.61 -12.19
C ARG A 85 -18.05 -7.01 -11.31
N GLY A 86 -18.11 -5.68 -11.20
CA GLY A 86 -19.26 -5.04 -10.52
C GLY A 86 -19.28 -3.53 -10.26
N LEU A 87 -18.22 -2.75 -10.50
CA LEU A 87 -18.19 -1.34 -10.07
C LEU A 87 -18.15 -0.28 -11.19
N LEU A 88 -18.34 -0.66 -12.47
CA LEU A 88 -18.34 0.30 -13.60
C LEU A 88 -19.71 0.54 -14.25
N ASN A 89 -20.80 0.05 -13.65
CA ASN A 89 -22.16 0.40 -14.06
C ASN A 89 -22.99 0.84 -12.84
N GLN A 90 -22.72 2.03 -12.32
CA GLN A 90 -23.70 2.84 -11.57
C GLN A 90 -23.49 4.31 -11.91
#